data_AF-A0A838PUK2-F1
#
_entry.id   AF-A0A838PUK2-F1
#
_cell.length_a   1.000
_cell.length_b   1.000
_cell.length_c   1.000
_cell.angle_alpha   90.00
_cell.angle_beta   90.00
_cell.angle_gamma   90.00
#
_symmetry.space_group_name_H-M   'P 1'
#
loop_
_entity.id
_entity.type
_entity.pdbx_description
1 polymer ?
#
loop_
_entity_poly.entity_id
_entity_poly.type
_entity_poly.pdbx_seq_one_letter_code
_entity_poly.pdbx_strand_id
1 'polypeptide(L)'
;MEMLRPGSIAHADWGVSGAKRAVAAAEFEGDRYLAHAPQVVASEGPLVERMGVGSTARGALLGFDFPIGLPQAFGSRVDCSVFSDWFRGLDPASEFFQVAKTVEDASVARPFFPVNIRTKSPGIKERWRSALGLTKEELFRACEFGHGDRRTASEMFWTLGPAAVGKATLNGWSTAIRPALSETHRSYAIWPFDGTLADLLAANDAVIVETYPAEAYGLLGLRMGSPGTSKTSQASRRAEAPRLLQWCAEHHVEPDQQLQQEIEDGFGPSKGGEDPFDAVAGLFGMMATLSLGGEPPLPADDAVRDIEGWMFGRRPDQEGRKGAK
;
A
#
# COMPACT_ATOMS: atom_id res chain seq x y z
N MET A 1 -8.31 -22.12 13.72
CA MET A 1 -8.25 -21.45 12.41
C MET A 1 -6.82 -21.59 11.93
N GLU A 2 -6.60 -22.05 10.70
CA GLU A 2 -5.23 -22.24 10.18
C GLU A 2 -4.55 -20.86 10.04
N MET A 3 -3.29 -20.77 10.47
CA MET A 3 -2.50 -19.55 10.30
C MET A 3 -1.95 -19.52 8.88
N LEU A 4 -2.25 -18.44 8.15
CA LEU A 4 -1.64 -18.19 6.85
C LEU A 4 -0.17 -17.84 7.04
N ARG A 5 0.71 -18.62 6.41
CA ARG A 5 2.17 -18.49 6.52
C ARG A 5 2.77 -18.51 5.11
N PRO A 6 2.78 -17.36 4.40
CA PRO A 6 3.55 -17.20 3.17
C PRO A 6 5.01 -17.61 3.41
N GLY A 7 5.65 -18.17 2.40
CA GLY A 7 7.07 -18.55 2.52
C GLY A 7 7.97 -17.32 2.59
N SER A 8 7.50 -16.19 2.08
CA SER A 8 8.16 -14.89 2.21
C SER A 8 7.13 -13.76 2.27
N ILE A 9 7.50 -12.67 2.94
CA ILE A 9 6.69 -11.46 3.06
C ILE A 9 7.61 -10.29 2.77
N ALA A 10 7.17 -9.37 1.92
CA ALA A 10 7.89 -8.13 1.68
C ALA A 10 6.93 -6.94 1.66
N HIS A 11 7.38 -5.83 2.22
CA HIS A 11 6.67 -4.56 2.21
C HIS A 11 7.55 -3.49 1.58
N ALA A 12 6.95 -2.70 0.68
CA ALA A 12 7.60 -1.57 0.03
C ALA A 12 6.94 -0.24 0.37
N ASP A 13 7.74 0.70 0.89
CA ASP A 13 7.45 2.12 0.73
C ASP A 13 7.91 2.54 -0.68
N TRP A 14 6.95 2.66 -1.61
CA TRP A 14 7.22 2.75 -3.04
C TRP A 14 7.15 4.19 -3.56
N GLY A 15 8.27 4.89 -3.46
CA GLY A 15 8.42 6.23 -3.99
C GLY A 15 8.59 6.33 -5.51
N VAL A 16 8.25 7.52 -6.05
CA VAL A 16 8.46 7.86 -7.47
C VAL A 16 9.94 7.83 -7.87
N SER A 17 10.82 8.30 -6.97
CA SER A 17 12.27 8.21 -7.16
C SER A 17 12.77 6.84 -6.72
N GLY A 18 13.67 6.23 -7.48
CA GLY A 18 14.28 4.94 -7.11
C GLY A 18 14.94 4.97 -5.72
N ALA A 19 15.53 6.09 -5.33
CA ALA A 19 16.13 6.27 -4.01
C ALA A 19 15.13 6.26 -2.84
N LYS A 20 13.83 6.30 -3.14
CA LYS A 20 12.72 6.29 -2.17
C LYS A 20 11.90 5.01 -2.26
N ARG A 21 12.48 3.93 -2.79
CA ARG A 21 11.85 2.61 -2.89
C ARG A 21 12.50 1.69 -1.88
N ALA A 22 12.10 1.84 -0.63
CA ALA A 22 12.62 1.04 0.46
C ALA A 22 11.78 -0.22 0.61
N VAL A 23 12.44 -1.38 0.63
CA VAL A 23 11.79 -2.69 0.79
C VAL A 23 12.37 -3.40 2.00
N ALA A 24 11.49 -3.80 2.91
CA ALA A 24 11.82 -4.74 3.98
C ALA A 24 11.21 -6.10 3.65
N ALA A 25 11.96 -7.18 3.86
CA ALA A 25 11.53 -8.53 3.55
C ALA A 25 11.83 -9.50 4.70
N ALA A 26 11.09 -10.60 4.72
CA ALA A 26 11.32 -11.69 5.63
C ALA A 26 10.98 -13.04 4.98
N GLU A 27 11.70 -14.08 5.40
CA GLU A 27 11.55 -15.45 4.92
C GLU A 27 11.11 -16.36 6.06
N PHE A 28 10.21 -17.30 5.77
CA PHE A 28 9.76 -18.27 6.75
C PHE A 28 10.74 -19.44 6.83
N GLU A 29 11.43 -19.57 7.96
CA GLU A 29 12.42 -20.61 8.23
C GLU A 29 12.03 -21.43 9.46
N GLY A 30 11.79 -22.73 9.26
CA GLY A 30 11.41 -23.64 10.34
C GLY A 30 10.05 -23.28 10.93
N ASP A 31 10.06 -22.56 12.06
CA ASP A 31 8.89 -22.13 12.82
C ASP A 31 8.78 -20.62 13.01
N ARG A 32 9.67 -19.84 12.38
CA ARG A 32 9.77 -18.37 12.55
C ARG A 32 10.01 -17.64 11.23
N TYR A 33 9.86 -16.32 11.26
CA TYR A 33 10.28 -15.45 10.16
C TYR A 33 11.65 -14.84 10.46
N LEU A 34 12.60 -14.97 9.53
CA LEU A 34 13.86 -14.22 9.54
C LEU A 34 13.64 -12.91 8.78
N ALA A 35 13.72 -11.76 9.45
CA ALA A 35 13.50 -10.45 8.86
C ALA A 35 14.83 -9.73 8.58
N HIS A 36 14.94 -9.13 7.40
CA HIS A 36 16.17 -8.55 6.89
C HIS A 36 16.16 -7.02 6.89
N ALA A 37 17.37 -6.44 6.95
CA ALA A 37 17.53 -5.00 6.85
C ALA A 37 16.92 -4.46 5.53
N PRO A 38 16.19 -3.33 5.57
CA PRO A 38 15.57 -2.77 4.40
C PRO A 38 16.61 -2.38 3.34
N GLN A 39 16.29 -2.60 2.08
CA GLN A 39 17.12 -2.26 0.94
C GLN A 39 16.42 -1.25 0.03
N VAL A 40 17.23 -0.42 -0.65
CA VAL A 40 16.73 0.44 -1.75
C VAL A 40 16.78 -0.36 -3.04
N VAL A 41 15.65 -0.49 -3.71
CA VAL A 41 15.52 -1.42 -4.84
C VAL A 41 15.47 -0.70 -6.18
N ALA A 42 16.03 -1.36 -7.20
CA ALA A 42 16.09 -0.85 -8.55
C ALA A 42 14.70 -0.77 -9.21
N SER A 43 14.63 -0.01 -10.31
CA SER A 43 13.39 0.15 -11.09
C SER A 43 13.11 -1.00 -12.05
N GLU A 44 14.07 -1.87 -12.31
CA GLU A 44 14.02 -2.90 -13.36
C GLU A 44 14.12 -4.30 -12.77
N GLY A 45 13.66 -5.28 -13.55
CA GLY A 45 13.64 -6.70 -13.18
C GLY A 45 12.28 -7.20 -12.69
N PRO A 46 12.15 -8.53 -12.50
CA PRO A 46 10.95 -9.18 -11.99
C PRO A 46 10.54 -8.62 -10.62
N LEU A 47 9.23 -8.54 -10.36
CA LEU A 47 8.74 -7.91 -9.13
C LEU A 47 9.24 -8.62 -7.87
N VAL A 48 9.19 -9.95 -7.80
CA VAL A 48 9.64 -10.70 -6.61
C VAL A 48 11.11 -10.46 -6.28
N GLU A 49 11.98 -10.35 -7.29
CA GLU A 49 13.40 -10.06 -7.10
C GLU A 49 13.61 -8.64 -6.60
N ARG A 50 12.85 -7.67 -7.14
CA ARG A 50 12.83 -6.30 -6.63
C ARG A 50 12.28 -6.20 -5.22
N MET A 51 11.41 -7.12 -4.81
CA MET A 51 10.89 -7.20 -3.45
C MET A 51 11.83 -7.96 -2.51
N GLY A 52 12.97 -8.44 -2.99
CA GLY A 52 13.94 -9.19 -2.18
C GLY A 52 13.43 -10.55 -1.72
N VAL A 53 12.51 -11.17 -2.46
CA VAL A 53 11.94 -12.47 -2.10
C VAL A 53 12.17 -13.52 -3.19
N GLY A 54 12.51 -14.73 -2.76
CA GLY A 54 12.65 -15.90 -3.64
C GLY A 54 11.32 -16.56 -3.99
N SER A 55 11.36 -17.51 -4.93
CA SER A 55 10.24 -18.43 -5.16
C SER A 55 10.18 -19.43 -4.00
N THR A 56 9.00 -19.56 -3.39
CA THR A 56 8.78 -20.49 -2.28
C THR A 56 7.55 -21.35 -2.58
N ALA A 57 7.49 -22.55 -2.01
CA ALA A 57 6.35 -23.44 -2.16
C ALA A 57 5.05 -22.91 -1.49
N ARG A 58 5.13 -21.81 -0.73
CA ARG A 58 4.03 -21.23 0.05
C ARG A 58 3.57 -19.86 -0.48
N GLY A 59 4.09 -19.44 -1.64
CA GLY A 59 3.87 -18.12 -2.21
C GLY A 59 4.50 -16.99 -1.38
N ALA A 60 4.61 -15.82 -2.00
CA ALA A 60 5.02 -14.58 -1.34
C ALA A 60 3.82 -13.65 -1.10
N LEU A 61 3.89 -12.83 -0.04
CA LEU A 61 2.95 -11.73 0.17
C LEU A 61 3.68 -10.39 0.00
N LEU A 62 3.23 -9.57 -0.95
CA LEU A 62 3.87 -8.32 -1.35
C LEU A 62 2.98 -7.13 -1.03
N GLY A 63 3.37 -6.31 -0.05
CA GLY A 63 2.66 -5.11 0.37
C GLY A 63 3.24 -3.83 -0.23
N PHE A 64 2.36 -2.90 -0.61
CA PHE A 64 2.74 -1.61 -1.17
C PHE A 64 2.01 -0.44 -0.51
N ASP A 65 2.76 0.61 -0.13
CA ASP A 65 2.21 1.87 0.40
C ASP A 65 1.71 2.81 -0.71
N PHE A 66 0.71 2.34 -1.47
CA PHE A 66 -0.12 3.17 -2.33
C PHE A 66 -1.47 2.51 -2.56
N PRO A 67 -2.52 3.30 -2.86
CA PRO A 67 -3.84 2.77 -3.22
C PRO A 67 -3.83 1.70 -4.32
N ILE A 68 -4.55 0.60 -4.11
CA ILE A 68 -4.81 -0.47 -5.10
C ILE A 68 -6.32 -0.72 -5.13
N GLY A 69 -6.94 -0.44 -6.27
CA GLY A 69 -8.39 -0.39 -6.46
C GLY A 69 -8.86 0.97 -6.95
N LEU A 70 -10.18 1.17 -7.07
CA LEU A 70 -10.80 2.41 -7.54
C LEU A 70 -11.94 2.83 -6.60
N PRO A 71 -12.19 4.15 -6.41
CA PRO A 71 -13.46 4.58 -5.84
C PRO A 71 -14.64 4.00 -6.64
N GLN A 72 -15.66 3.44 -5.97
CA GLN A 72 -16.75 2.75 -6.64
C GLN A 72 -17.42 3.59 -7.74
N ALA A 73 -17.66 4.87 -7.47
CA ALA A 73 -18.28 5.80 -8.42
C ALA A 73 -17.38 6.04 -9.65
N PHE A 74 -16.05 6.10 -9.47
CA PHE A 74 -15.12 6.15 -10.59
C PHE A 74 -15.11 4.84 -11.38
N GLY A 75 -15.10 3.69 -10.70
CA GLY A 75 -15.19 2.36 -11.33
C GLY A 75 -16.40 2.24 -12.26
N SER A 76 -17.54 2.79 -11.84
CA SER A 76 -18.77 2.85 -12.66
C SER A 76 -18.63 3.71 -13.93
N ARG A 77 -17.74 4.71 -13.95
CA ARG A 77 -17.49 5.56 -15.12
C ARG A 77 -16.58 4.91 -16.17
N VAL A 78 -15.83 3.88 -15.78
CA VAL A 78 -14.92 3.12 -16.65
C VAL A 78 -15.42 1.70 -16.91
N ASP A 79 -16.69 1.42 -16.59
CA ASP A 79 -17.31 0.09 -16.70
C ASP A 79 -16.48 -1.02 -16.01
N CYS A 80 -15.86 -0.71 -14.88
CA CYS A 80 -15.08 -1.66 -14.08
C CYS A 80 -16.01 -2.47 -13.18
N SER A 81 -16.19 -3.76 -13.50
CA SER A 81 -16.88 -4.71 -12.63
C SER A 81 -15.95 -5.34 -11.59
N VAL A 82 -14.76 -5.75 -12.01
CA VAL A 82 -13.70 -6.31 -11.14
C VAL A 82 -12.40 -5.58 -11.46
N PHE A 83 -11.80 -4.95 -10.46
CA PHE A 83 -10.63 -4.08 -10.60
C PHE A 83 -9.44 -4.84 -11.19
N SER A 84 -9.16 -6.05 -10.71
CA SER A 84 -8.00 -6.81 -11.16
C SER A 84 -8.10 -7.17 -12.65
N ASP A 85 -9.29 -7.57 -13.12
CA ASP A 85 -9.56 -7.82 -14.55
C ASP A 85 -9.47 -6.55 -15.39
N TRP A 86 -10.13 -5.47 -14.94
CA TRP A 86 -10.07 -4.17 -15.60
C TRP A 86 -8.63 -3.66 -15.71
N PHE A 87 -7.85 -3.76 -14.62
CA PHE A 87 -6.47 -3.30 -14.56
C PHE A 87 -5.54 -4.14 -15.45
N ARG A 88 -5.77 -5.46 -15.53
CA ARG A 88 -5.09 -6.35 -16.50
C ARG A 88 -5.45 -6.02 -17.95
N GLY A 89 -6.65 -5.50 -18.19
CA GLY A 89 -7.12 -5.06 -19.50
C GLY A 89 -6.60 -3.69 -19.95
N LEU A 90 -6.12 -2.85 -19.03
CA LEU A 90 -5.63 -1.51 -19.36
C LEU A 90 -4.38 -1.55 -20.23
N ASP A 91 -4.40 -0.82 -21.35
CA ASP A 91 -3.21 -0.54 -22.15
C ASP A 91 -2.23 0.33 -21.32
N PRO A 92 -1.00 -0.13 -21.05
CA PRO A 92 0.03 0.67 -20.37
C PRO A 92 0.36 1.99 -21.07
N ALA A 93 0.09 2.11 -22.36
CA ALA A 93 0.28 3.34 -23.15
C ALA A 93 -0.94 4.27 -23.16
N SER A 94 -2.06 3.86 -22.55
CA SER A 94 -3.30 4.65 -22.52
C SER A 94 -3.14 5.99 -21.80
N GLU A 95 -4.09 6.89 -22.05
CA GLU A 95 -4.14 8.19 -21.38
C GLU A 95 -4.34 8.07 -19.86
N PHE A 96 -4.80 6.91 -19.36
CA PHE A 96 -5.04 6.67 -17.94
C PHE A 96 -3.76 6.85 -17.12
N PHE A 97 -2.62 6.41 -17.65
CA PHE A 97 -1.33 6.53 -16.99
C PHE A 97 -0.64 7.89 -17.22
N GLN A 98 -1.33 8.85 -17.81
CA GLN A 98 -0.80 10.19 -18.07
C GLN A 98 -1.40 11.19 -17.09
N VAL A 99 -0.56 12.07 -16.53
CA VAL A 99 -1.04 13.16 -15.68
C VAL A 99 -1.52 14.30 -16.56
N ALA A 100 -2.76 14.74 -16.36
CA ALA A 100 -3.35 15.90 -17.04
C ALA A 100 -2.55 17.18 -16.72
N LYS A 101 -2.22 17.93 -17.78
CA LYS A 101 -1.42 19.17 -17.70
C LYS A 101 -2.29 20.36 -17.33
N THR A 102 -3.47 20.42 -17.92
CA THR A 102 -4.53 21.39 -17.64
C THR A 102 -5.75 20.68 -17.06
N VAL A 103 -6.70 21.43 -16.50
CA VAL A 103 -7.92 20.82 -15.96
C VAL A 103 -8.87 20.40 -17.09
N GLU A 104 -8.76 21.05 -18.25
CA GLU A 104 -9.47 20.74 -19.48
C GLU A 104 -8.99 19.42 -20.11
N ASP A 105 -7.74 19.02 -19.85
CA ASP A 105 -7.21 17.71 -20.25
C ASP A 105 -7.68 16.57 -19.33
N ALA A 106 -8.21 16.89 -18.15
CA ALA A 106 -8.62 15.90 -17.18
C ALA A 106 -9.96 15.29 -17.57
N SER A 107 -10.05 13.98 -17.48
CA SER A 107 -11.26 13.22 -17.77
C SER A 107 -11.19 11.88 -17.09
N VAL A 108 -12.26 11.08 -17.18
CA VAL A 108 -12.25 9.70 -16.71
C VAL A 108 -11.14 8.87 -17.39
N ALA A 109 -10.83 9.15 -18.66
CA ALA A 109 -9.75 8.48 -19.39
C ALA A 109 -8.34 8.99 -19.00
N ARG A 110 -8.23 10.17 -18.36
CA ARG A 110 -6.97 10.78 -17.89
C ARG A 110 -7.21 11.44 -16.51
N PRO A 111 -7.35 10.66 -15.43
CA PRO A 111 -7.89 11.18 -14.18
C PRO A 111 -6.84 11.88 -13.30
N PHE A 112 -5.57 11.50 -13.42
CA PHE A 112 -4.49 12.02 -12.58
C PHE A 112 -4.22 13.49 -12.87
N PHE A 113 -4.32 14.35 -11.86
CA PHE A 113 -4.10 15.79 -12.01
C PHE A 113 -3.70 16.39 -10.67
N PRO A 114 -2.84 17.43 -10.62
CA PRO A 114 -2.13 18.11 -11.70
C PRO A 114 -0.66 17.67 -11.87
N VAL A 115 -0.08 17.82 -13.07
CA VAL A 115 1.40 17.73 -13.23
C VAL A 115 2.11 18.73 -12.31
N ASN A 116 1.66 19.97 -12.31
CA ASN A 116 2.06 21.04 -11.40
C ASN A 116 0.98 22.14 -11.40
N ILE A 117 0.96 22.97 -10.36
CA ILE A 117 0.16 24.20 -10.33
C ILE A 117 1.11 25.36 -10.06
N ARG A 118 1.43 26.14 -11.08
CA ARG A 118 2.33 27.30 -10.97
C ARG A 118 1.64 28.52 -10.37
N THR A 119 0.35 28.70 -10.69
CA THR A 119 -0.45 29.83 -10.20
C THR A 119 -1.61 29.27 -9.39
N LYS A 120 -1.81 29.78 -8.17
CA LYS A 120 -2.99 29.44 -7.37
C LYS A 120 -4.24 29.78 -8.19
N SER A 121 -4.98 28.74 -8.59
CA SER A 121 -6.25 28.88 -9.29
C SER A 121 -7.35 28.46 -8.32
N PRO A 122 -8.07 29.42 -7.71
CA PRO A 122 -9.21 29.11 -6.85
C PRO A 122 -10.18 28.17 -7.58
N GLY A 123 -10.69 27.17 -6.86
CA GLY A 123 -11.64 26.20 -7.41
C GLY A 123 -11.06 25.17 -8.38
N ILE A 124 -9.74 25.11 -8.58
CA ILE A 124 -9.14 24.13 -9.51
C ILE A 124 -9.49 22.68 -9.19
N LYS A 125 -9.52 22.31 -7.90
CA LYS A 125 -9.97 20.98 -7.46
C LYS A 125 -11.42 20.71 -7.84
N GLU A 126 -12.28 21.72 -7.74
CA GLU A 126 -13.70 21.58 -8.06
C GLU A 126 -13.94 21.46 -9.56
N ARG A 127 -13.22 22.24 -10.37
CA ARG A 127 -13.24 22.07 -11.83
C ARG A 127 -12.72 20.70 -12.25
N TRP A 128 -11.67 20.21 -11.60
CA TRP A 128 -11.13 18.88 -11.87
C TRP A 128 -12.13 17.77 -11.55
N ARG A 129 -12.75 17.81 -10.37
CA ARG A 129 -13.87 16.93 -9.99
C ARG A 129 -15.00 16.96 -11.02
N SER A 130 -15.40 18.17 -11.44
CA SER A 130 -16.42 18.36 -12.49
C SER A 130 -16.02 17.75 -13.83
N ALA A 131 -14.73 17.82 -14.21
CA ALA A 131 -14.21 17.20 -15.44
C ALA A 131 -14.24 15.66 -15.40
N LEU A 132 -14.10 15.07 -14.20
CA LEU A 132 -14.35 13.64 -13.98
C LEU A 132 -15.86 13.31 -13.88
N GLY A 133 -16.70 14.33 -13.72
CA GLY A 133 -18.12 14.20 -13.45
C GLY A 133 -18.41 13.59 -12.08
N LEU A 134 -17.51 13.76 -11.11
CA LEU A 134 -17.60 13.17 -9.76
C LEU A 134 -17.59 14.27 -8.71
N THR A 135 -18.29 14.03 -7.61
CA THR A 135 -18.20 14.84 -6.39
C THR A 135 -16.91 14.54 -5.63
N LYS A 136 -16.67 15.27 -4.54
CA LYS A 136 -15.52 15.02 -3.68
C LYS A 136 -15.61 13.64 -3.01
N GLU A 137 -16.78 13.29 -2.49
CA GLU A 137 -17.01 12.07 -1.73
C GLU A 137 -16.91 10.82 -2.61
N GLU A 138 -17.32 10.93 -3.88
CA GLU A 138 -17.22 9.86 -4.89
C GLU A 138 -15.79 9.55 -5.36
N LEU A 139 -14.81 10.37 -4.97
CA LEU A 139 -13.39 10.14 -5.26
C LEU A 139 -12.65 9.38 -4.15
N PHE A 140 -13.38 8.92 -3.14
CA PHE A 140 -12.83 8.13 -2.05
C PHE A 140 -13.37 6.72 -2.07
N ARG A 141 -12.51 5.77 -1.74
CA ARG A 141 -12.88 4.42 -1.34
C ARG A 141 -13.34 4.39 0.11
N ALA A 142 -14.07 3.37 0.51
CA ALA A 142 -14.50 3.18 1.89
C ALA A 142 -13.31 3.19 2.89
N CYS A 143 -12.17 2.61 2.51
CA CYS A 143 -10.95 2.61 3.32
C CYS A 143 -10.18 3.95 3.34
N GLU A 144 -10.63 4.99 2.65
CA GLU A 144 -9.94 6.29 2.62
C GLU A 144 -10.58 7.32 3.54
N PHE A 145 -11.80 7.06 4.00
CA PHE A 145 -12.44 7.86 5.03
C PHE A 145 -11.74 7.70 6.37
N GLY A 146 -11.64 8.81 7.11
CA GLY A 146 -11.04 8.83 8.43
C GLY A 146 -11.88 8.06 9.46
N HIS A 147 -11.21 7.40 10.39
CA HIS A 147 -11.80 6.64 11.49
C HIS A 147 -11.00 6.86 12.77
N GLY A 148 -11.68 6.96 13.91
CA GLY A 148 -11.05 7.36 15.17
C GLY A 148 -10.32 8.70 15.03
N ASP A 149 -9.02 8.71 15.37
CA ASP A 149 -8.15 9.90 15.24
C ASP A 149 -7.55 10.08 13.84
N ARG A 150 -7.80 9.15 12.90
CA ARG A 150 -7.29 9.25 11.53
C ARG A 150 -8.13 10.20 10.70
N ARG A 151 -7.45 11.02 9.91
CA ARG A 151 -8.09 11.93 8.95
C ARG A 151 -8.40 11.18 7.66
N THR A 152 -9.41 11.65 6.94
CA THR A 152 -9.63 11.25 5.55
C THR A 152 -8.37 11.49 4.72
N ALA A 153 -8.04 10.54 3.85
CA ALA A 153 -6.92 10.61 2.93
C ALA A 153 -7.09 11.74 1.88
N SER A 154 -6.10 11.89 1.00
CA SER A 154 -6.26 12.73 -0.19
C SER A 154 -7.03 11.99 -1.28
N GLU A 155 -7.70 12.71 -2.17
CA GLU A 155 -8.36 12.12 -3.34
C GLU A 155 -7.33 11.33 -4.18
N MET A 156 -7.65 10.07 -4.54
CA MET A 156 -6.71 9.11 -5.14
C MET A 156 -5.96 9.68 -6.35
N PHE A 157 -6.68 10.32 -7.26
CA PHE A 157 -6.14 10.83 -8.52
C PHE A 157 -5.47 12.21 -8.39
N TRP A 158 -5.46 12.80 -7.20
CA TRP A 158 -4.81 14.09 -6.98
C TRP A 158 -3.30 13.93 -6.76
N THR A 159 -2.47 14.62 -7.54
CA THR A 159 -1.01 14.38 -7.60
C THR A 159 -0.15 15.45 -6.92
N LEU A 160 -0.75 16.47 -6.28
CA LEU A 160 0.00 17.61 -5.74
C LEU A 160 -0.25 17.87 -4.25
N GLY A 161 0.83 17.80 -3.47
CA GLY A 161 0.84 18.17 -2.05
C GLY A 161 1.44 17.07 -1.18
N PRO A 162 1.78 17.38 0.08
CA PRO A 162 2.46 16.44 0.97
C PRO A 162 1.59 15.24 1.38
N ALA A 163 0.26 15.37 1.32
CA ALA A 163 -0.68 14.28 1.60
C ALA A 163 -1.24 13.60 0.34
N ALA A 164 -0.79 14.02 -0.84
CA ALA A 164 -1.34 13.55 -2.11
C ALA A 164 -0.78 12.17 -2.46
N VAL A 165 -1.68 11.21 -2.71
CA VAL A 165 -1.32 9.82 -3.01
C VAL A 165 -1.24 9.52 -4.50
N GLY A 166 -1.74 10.40 -5.37
CA GLY A 166 -1.88 10.11 -6.80
C GLY A 166 -0.56 9.88 -7.53
N LYS A 167 0.54 10.51 -7.09
CA LYS A 167 1.87 10.23 -7.67
C LYS A 167 2.38 8.84 -7.33
N ALA A 168 2.20 8.43 -6.06
CA ALA A 168 2.59 7.10 -5.61
C ALA A 168 1.71 6.04 -6.28
N THR A 169 0.40 6.24 -6.30
CA THR A 169 -0.58 5.38 -7.00
C THR A 169 -0.20 5.18 -8.46
N LEU A 170 -0.06 6.27 -9.22
CA LEU A 170 0.29 6.20 -10.63
C LEU A 170 1.63 5.49 -10.87
N ASN A 171 2.65 5.83 -10.06
CA ASN A 171 3.98 5.23 -10.21
C ASN A 171 4.00 3.75 -9.82
N GLY A 172 3.35 3.38 -8.73
CA GLY A 172 3.24 2.00 -8.27
C GLY A 172 2.51 1.12 -9.27
N TRP A 173 1.38 1.59 -9.79
CA TRP A 173 0.63 0.87 -10.80
C TRP A 173 1.43 0.68 -12.09
N SER A 174 2.06 1.74 -12.60
CA SER A 174 2.79 1.70 -13.89
C SER A 174 4.16 1.01 -13.81
N THR A 175 4.84 1.05 -12.66
CA THR A 175 6.23 0.57 -12.55
C THR A 175 6.41 -0.68 -11.71
N ALA A 176 5.43 -1.06 -10.88
CA ALA A 176 5.47 -2.27 -10.07
C ALA A 176 4.39 -3.26 -10.50
N ILE A 177 3.11 -2.92 -10.32
CA ILE A 177 2.02 -3.90 -10.46
C ILE A 177 1.78 -4.28 -11.92
N ARG A 178 1.57 -3.31 -12.82
CA ARG A 178 1.25 -3.61 -14.23
C ARG A 178 2.34 -4.42 -14.94
N PRO A 179 3.64 -4.10 -14.78
CA PRO A 179 4.71 -4.94 -15.31
C PRO A 179 4.67 -6.36 -14.73
N ALA A 180 4.47 -6.52 -13.42
CA ALA A 180 4.42 -7.83 -12.77
C ALA A 180 3.29 -8.70 -13.33
N LEU A 181 2.09 -8.15 -13.50
CA LEU A 181 0.94 -8.85 -14.10
C LEU A 181 1.16 -9.23 -15.57
N SER A 182 2.18 -8.67 -16.22
CA SER A 182 2.54 -8.97 -17.62
C SER A 182 3.70 -9.98 -17.72
N GLU A 183 4.28 -10.40 -16.60
CA GLU A 183 5.31 -11.43 -16.58
C GLU A 183 4.71 -12.79 -16.98
N THR A 184 5.40 -13.51 -17.89
CA THR A 184 4.92 -14.81 -18.40
C THR A 184 5.44 -16.00 -17.61
N HIS A 185 6.45 -15.80 -16.76
CA HIS A 185 7.15 -16.86 -16.02
C HIS A 185 6.72 -16.95 -14.55
N ARG A 186 5.87 -16.03 -14.10
CA ARG A 186 5.41 -15.94 -12.72
C ARG A 186 3.91 -15.61 -12.71
N SER A 187 3.25 -16.08 -11.66
CA SER A 187 1.83 -15.89 -11.40
C SER A 187 1.64 -14.91 -10.24
N TYR A 188 0.87 -13.85 -10.50
CA TYR A 188 0.57 -12.82 -9.52
C TYR A 188 -0.94 -12.63 -9.39
N ALA A 189 -1.40 -12.61 -8.15
CA ALA A 189 -2.77 -12.23 -7.80
C ALA A 189 -2.79 -10.94 -6.98
N ILE A 190 -3.92 -10.25 -6.98
CA ILE A 190 -4.18 -9.05 -6.20
C ILE A 190 -5.32 -9.34 -5.24
N TRP A 191 -5.03 -9.28 -3.95
CA TRP A 191 -6.05 -9.40 -2.92
C TRP A 191 -6.65 -8.01 -2.62
N PRO A 192 -7.98 -7.89 -2.39
CA PRO A 192 -8.97 -8.98 -2.27
C PRO A 192 -9.66 -9.40 -3.59
N PHE A 193 -9.29 -8.77 -4.72
CA PHE A 193 -10.03 -8.87 -5.99
C PHE A 193 -10.04 -10.27 -6.61
N ASP A 194 -8.92 -10.98 -6.54
CA ASP A 194 -8.78 -12.28 -7.19
C ASP A 194 -9.25 -13.46 -6.31
N GLY A 195 -9.68 -13.21 -5.06
CA GLY A 195 -10.19 -14.24 -4.14
C GLY A 195 -9.68 -14.15 -2.71
N THR A 196 -9.81 -15.26 -1.97
CA THR A 196 -9.37 -15.35 -0.58
C THR A 196 -7.85 -15.40 -0.49
N LEU A 197 -7.26 -14.81 0.55
CA LEU A 197 -5.81 -14.79 0.69
C LEU A 197 -5.22 -16.22 0.73
N ALA A 198 -5.92 -17.15 1.38
CA ALA A 198 -5.50 -18.55 1.49
C ALA A 198 -5.36 -19.22 0.12
N ASP A 199 -6.40 -19.12 -0.72
CA ASP A 199 -6.40 -19.73 -2.05
C ASP A 199 -5.36 -19.05 -2.96
N LEU A 200 -5.24 -17.73 -2.85
CA LEU A 200 -4.30 -16.95 -3.66
C LEU A 200 -2.84 -17.32 -3.36
N LEU A 201 -2.47 -17.45 -2.08
CA LEU A 201 -1.11 -17.87 -1.68
C LEU A 201 -0.79 -19.30 -2.11
N ALA A 202 -1.79 -20.19 -2.16
CA ALA A 202 -1.59 -21.57 -2.60
C ALA A 202 -1.45 -21.72 -4.11
N ALA A 203 -2.06 -20.81 -4.89
CA ALA A 203 -2.15 -20.91 -6.34
C ALA A 203 -1.18 -20.01 -7.12
N ASN A 204 -0.52 -19.06 -6.47
CA ASN A 204 0.31 -18.04 -7.13
C ASN A 204 1.72 -17.95 -6.53
N ASP A 205 2.67 -17.50 -7.34
CA ASP A 205 4.03 -17.20 -6.87
C ASP A 205 4.03 -16.06 -5.85
N ALA A 206 3.16 -15.06 -6.06
CA ALA A 206 3.00 -13.94 -5.14
C ALA A 206 1.58 -13.35 -5.14
N VAL A 207 1.17 -12.84 -3.99
CA VAL A 207 -0.06 -12.09 -3.79
C VAL A 207 0.29 -10.65 -3.45
N ILE A 208 -0.30 -9.70 -4.16
CA ILE A 208 -0.12 -8.26 -3.99
C ILE A 208 -1.24 -7.74 -3.09
N VAL A 209 -0.88 -6.92 -2.10
CA VAL A 209 -1.82 -6.25 -1.18
C VAL A 209 -1.49 -4.76 -1.05
N GLU A 210 -2.52 -3.94 -0.84
CA GLU A 210 -2.34 -2.56 -0.40
C GLU A 210 -2.00 -2.54 1.09
N THR A 211 -1.02 -1.74 1.47
CA THR A 211 -0.68 -1.48 2.87
C THR A 211 -0.70 0.00 3.15
N TYR A 212 -0.78 0.36 4.43
CA TYR A 212 -0.63 1.75 4.87
C TYR A 212 0.16 1.77 6.18
N PRO A 213 1.39 2.29 6.21
CA PRO A 213 2.24 2.29 7.41
C PRO A 213 1.56 2.89 8.64
N ALA A 214 0.70 3.89 8.46
CA ALA A 214 -0.05 4.44 9.58
C ALA A 214 -1.04 3.44 10.20
N GLU A 215 -1.60 2.49 9.44
CA GLU A 215 -2.35 1.33 9.98
C GLU A 215 -1.43 0.41 10.78
N ALA A 216 -0.26 0.10 10.22
CA ALA A 216 0.74 -0.74 10.88
C ALA A 216 1.19 -0.18 12.24
N TYR A 217 1.36 1.14 12.37
CA TYR A 217 1.74 1.77 13.65
C TYR A 217 0.75 1.44 14.78
N GLY A 218 -0.54 1.46 14.48
CA GLY A 218 -1.58 1.09 15.45
C GLY A 218 -1.54 -0.38 15.82
N LEU A 219 -1.35 -1.27 14.84
CA LEU A 219 -1.24 -2.72 15.05
C LEU A 219 -0.02 -3.10 15.89
N LEU A 220 1.10 -2.39 15.70
CA LEU A 220 2.37 -2.59 16.39
C LEU A 220 2.48 -1.82 17.71
N GLY A 221 1.47 -1.01 18.06
CA GLY A 221 1.47 -0.18 19.28
C GLY A 221 2.52 0.92 19.29
N LEU A 222 2.99 1.37 18.11
CA LEU A 222 3.97 2.45 17.98
C LEU A 222 3.34 3.79 18.34
N ARG A 223 4.17 4.74 18.78
CA ARG A 223 3.71 6.11 19.06
C ARG A 223 3.88 7.05 17.86
N MET A 224 4.49 6.58 16.78
CA MET A 224 4.69 7.34 15.55
C MET A 224 3.35 7.91 15.03
N GLY A 225 3.32 9.20 14.71
CA GLY A 225 2.11 9.92 14.30
C GLY A 225 1.35 10.58 15.46
N SER A 226 1.72 10.31 16.71
CA SER A 226 1.20 11.02 17.89
C SER A 226 1.81 12.42 18.04
N PRO A 227 1.16 13.36 18.75
CA PRO A 227 1.71 14.68 19.03
C PRO A 227 3.13 14.62 19.60
N GLY A 228 4.05 15.41 19.03
CA GLY A 228 5.46 15.44 19.44
C GLY A 228 6.36 14.38 18.77
N THR A 229 5.81 13.51 17.93
CA THR A 229 6.58 12.59 17.10
C THR A 229 6.69 13.09 15.67
N SER A 230 7.76 12.72 14.98
CA SER A 230 7.92 12.98 13.54
C SER A 230 8.68 11.84 12.89
N LYS A 231 8.12 11.26 11.82
CA LYS A 231 8.79 10.17 11.09
C LYS A 231 10.08 10.60 10.42
N THR A 232 10.26 11.90 10.14
CA THR A 232 11.52 12.45 9.61
C THR A 232 12.59 12.63 10.69
N SER A 233 12.27 12.43 11.98
CA SER A 233 13.18 12.57 13.11
C SER A 233 13.76 11.21 13.50
N GLN A 234 15.09 11.06 13.41
CA GLN A 234 15.79 9.85 13.87
C GLN A 234 15.47 9.55 15.34
N ALA A 235 15.47 10.57 16.21
CA ALA A 235 15.17 10.39 17.63
C ALA A 235 13.76 9.82 17.86
N SER A 236 12.77 10.22 17.04
CA SER A 236 11.43 9.65 17.12
C SER A 236 11.39 8.21 16.63
N ARG A 237 12.07 7.88 15.53
CA ARG A 237 12.16 6.50 15.02
C ARG A 237 12.86 5.58 16.02
N ARG A 238 13.99 6.02 16.57
CA ARG A 238 14.76 5.31 17.60
C ARG A 238 13.96 5.06 18.89
N ALA A 239 13.08 5.97 19.26
CA ALA A 239 12.21 5.80 20.44
C ALA A 239 11.19 4.64 20.28
N GLU A 240 10.94 4.17 19.05
CA GLU A 240 10.08 3.01 18.77
C GLU A 240 10.84 1.68 18.83
N ALA A 241 12.18 1.69 18.84
CA ALA A 241 13.00 0.48 18.78
C ALA A 241 12.63 -0.58 19.84
N PRO A 242 12.41 -0.25 21.13
CA PRO A 242 12.01 -1.24 22.11
C PRO A 242 10.67 -1.93 21.78
N ARG A 243 9.72 -1.21 21.18
CA ARG A 243 8.42 -1.77 20.80
C ARG A 243 8.54 -2.72 19.62
N LEU A 244 9.31 -2.33 18.60
CA LEU A 244 9.55 -3.16 17.43
C LEU A 244 10.25 -4.46 17.80
N LEU A 245 11.32 -4.39 18.60
CA LEU A 245 12.08 -5.58 19.01
C LEU A 245 11.29 -6.47 19.97
N GLN A 246 10.50 -5.88 20.88
CA GLN A 246 9.60 -6.65 21.74
C GLN A 246 8.53 -7.38 20.90
N TRP A 247 7.92 -6.67 19.94
CA TRP A 247 6.93 -7.26 19.05
C TRP A 247 7.53 -8.44 18.27
N CYS A 248 8.75 -8.31 17.73
CA CYS A 248 9.42 -9.42 17.06
C CYS A 248 9.56 -10.66 17.95
N ALA A 249 10.01 -10.47 19.20
CA ALA A 249 10.18 -11.56 20.16
C ALA A 249 8.85 -12.26 20.52
N GLU A 250 7.75 -11.51 20.61
CA GLU A 250 6.42 -12.04 20.93
C GLU A 250 5.77 -12.79 19.75
N HIS A 251 6.18 -12.47 18.51
CA HIS A 251 5.56 -12.96 17.28
C HIS A 251 6.41 -13.95 16.48
N HIS A 252 7.47 -14.51 17.07
CA HIS A 252 8.40 -15.44 16.39
C HIS A 252 8.99 -14.83 15.10
N VAL A 253 9.39 -13.56 15.18
CA VAL A 253 10.15 -12.88 14.14
C VAL A 253 11.55 -12.62 14.67
N GLU A 254 12.56 -13.10 13.95
CA GLU A 254 13.96 -12.90 14.25
C GLU A 254 14.51 -11.84 13.29
N PRO A 255 14.73 -10.58 13.72
CA PRO A 255 15.46 -9.63 12.91
C PRO A 255 16.93 -10.07 12.83
N ASP A 256 17.52 -10.02 11.65
CA ASP A 256 18.97 -10.24 11.52
C ASP A 256 19.76 -9.14 12.25
N GLN A 257 21.07 -9.36 12.40
CA GLN A 257 21.94 -8.44 13.14
C GLN A 257 21.93 -7.03 12.55
N GLN A 258 21.82 -6.89 11.23
CA GLN A 258 21.83 -5.58 10.58
C GLN A 258 20.49 -4.87 10.81
N LEU A 259 19.36 -5.56 10.63
CA LEU A 259 18.03 -5.01 10.88
C LEU A 259 17.90 -4.56 12.34
N GLN A 260 18.39 -5.36 13.29
CA GLN A 260 18.39 -4.98 14.70
C GLN A 260 19.14 -3.65 14.93
N GLN A 261 20.34 -3.51 14.35
CA GLN A 261 21.12 -2.27 14.47
C GLN A 261 20.40 -1.07 13.85
N GLU A 262 19.78 -1.25 12.69
CA GLU A 262 19.04 -0.17 12.02
C GLU A 262 17.80 0.27 12.82
N ILE A 263 17.07 -0.68 13.42
CA ILE A 263 15.97 -0.39 14.34
C ILE A 263 16.47 0.41 15.54
N GLU A 264 17.56 -0.03 16.18
CA GLU A 264 18.14 0.62 17.37
C GLU A 264 18.73 2.01 17.09
N ASP A 265 19.25 2.24 15.88
CA ASP A 265 19.75 3.54 15.43
C ASP A 265 18.61 4.47 14.96
N GLY A 266 17.46 3.92 14.60
CA GLY A 266 16.36 4.66 14.00
C GLY A 266 16.62 5.02 12.54
N PHE A 267 17.26 4.11 11.79
CA PHE A 267 17.47 4.19 10.35
C PHE A 267 18.27 5.42 9.88
N GLY A 268 19.28 5.80 10.65
CA GLY A 268 20.18 6.91 10.35
C GLY A 268 19.60 8.31 10.62
N PRO A 269 20.45 9.35 10.59
CA PRO A 269 20.08 10.72 10.95
C PRO A 269 19.33 11.48 9.85
N SER A 270 19.31 10.95 8.62
CA SER A 270 18.73 11.65 7.48
C SER A 270 17.21 11.69 7.56
N LYS A 271 16.60 12.68 6.89
CA LYS A 271 15.14 12.70 6.70
C LYS A 271 14.64 11.50 5.88
N GLY A 272 15.46 11.01 4.96
CA GLY A 272 15.18 9.83 4.15
C GLY A 272 15.15 8.51 4.94
N GLY A 273 15.57 8.52 6.21
CA GLY A 273 15.38 7.36 7.10
C GLY A 273 13.92 7.08 7.46
N GLU A 274 12.97 7.92 7.04
CA GLU A 274 11.54 7.63 7.13
C GLU A 274 11.14 6.48 6.19
N ASP A 275 11.68 6.44 4.97
CA ASP A 275 11.30 5.47 3.94
C ASP A 275 11.62 4.01 4.40
N PRO A 276 12.85 3.67 4.88
CA PRO A 276 13.12 2.33 5.42
C PRO A 276 12.39 2.03 6.74
N PHE A 277 12.09 3.04 7.57
CA PHE A 277 11.29 2.84 8.79
C PHE A 277 9.86 2.44 8.45
N ASP A 278 9.21 3.17 7.53
CA ASP A 278 7.86 2.88 7.04
C ASP A 278 7.84 1.50 6.35
N ALA A 279 8.92 1.13 5.63
CA ALA A 279 9.08 -0.20 5.03
C ALA A 279 9.07 -1.33 6.07
N VAL A 280 9.88 -1.23 7.13
CA VAL A 280 9.95 -2.24 8.22
C VAL A 280 8.66 -2.27 9.03
N ALA A 281 8.09 -1.12 9.37
CA ALA A 281 6.82 -1.06 10.09
C ALA A 281 5.69 -1.70 9.28
N GLY A 282 5.62 -1.46 7.97
CA GLY A 282 4.67 -2.10 7.08
C GLY A 282 4.84 -3.62 7.02
N LEU A 283 6.08 -4.11 6.93
CA LEU A 283 6.39 -5.55 6.97
C LEU A 283 5.85 -6.20 8.25
N PHE A 284 6.16 -5.63 9.41
CA PHE A 284 5.68 -6.15 10.69
C PHE A 284 4.16 -5.98 10.84
N GLY A 285 3.55 -4.93 10.29
CA GLY A 285 2.10 -4.77 10.25
C GLY A 285 1.39 -5.86 9.44
N MET A 286 1.97 -6.27 8.30
CA MET A 286 1.47 -7.40 7.52
C MET A 286 1.56 -8.71 8.31
N MET A 287 2.69 -8.97 8.95
CA MET A 287 2.86 -10.15 9.82
C MET A 287 1.91 -10.15 11.02
N ALA A 288 1.69 -8.99 11.65
CA ALA A 288 0.74 -8.83 12.73
C ALA A 288 -0.68 -9.16 12.26
N THR A 289 -1.03 -8.77 11.04
CA THR A 289 -2.32 -9.11 10.42
C THR A 289 -2.47 -10.61 10.19
N LEU A 290 -1.45 -11.27 9.62
CA LEU A 290 -1.46 -12.73 9.43
C LEU A 290 -1.52 -13.50 10.76
N SER A 291 -0.90 -12.96 11.81
CA SER A 291 -0.89 -13.54 13.15
C SER A 291 -2.28 -13.58 13.81
N LEU A 292 -3.25 -12.81 13.32
CA LEU A 292 -4.66 -12.92 13.76
C LEU A 292 -5.29 -14.25 13.31
N GLY A 293 -4.71 -14.89 12.30
CA GLY A 293 -5.19 -16.14 11.69
C GLY A 293 -6.41 -15.93 10.79
N GLY A 294 -6.63 -16.91 9.89
CA GLY A 294 -7.76 -16.87 8.96
C GLY A 294 -7.66 -15.78 7.89
N GLU A 295 -8.78 -15.53 7.21
CA GLU A 295 -8.88 -14.51 6.18
C GLU A 295 -8.84 -13.11 6.80
N PRO A 296 -7.98 -12.19 6.31
CA PRO A 296 -7.98 -10.81 6.78
C PRO A 296 -9.37 -10.18 6.63
N PRO A 297 -9.86 -9.44 7.64
CA PRO A 297 -11.24 -8.99 7.66
C PRO A 297 -11.49 -7.92 6.59
N LEU A 298 -12.59 -8.11 5.86
CA LEU A 298 -13.14 -7.15 4.90
C LEU A 298 -14.52 -6.69 5.35
N PRO A 299 -14.93 -5.44 5.09
CA PRO A 299 -16.34 -5.06 5.13
C PRO A 299 -17.21 -6.00 4.29
N ALA A 300 -18.45 -6.22 4.74
CA ALA A 300 -19.46 -6.96 3.97
C ALA A 300 -20.08 -6.05 2.89
N ASP A 301 -19.25 -5.61 1.94
CA ASP A 301 -19.64 -4.80 0.79
C ASP A 301 -18.92 -5.34 -0.45
N ASP A 302 -19.69 -5.76 -1.46
CA ASP A 302 -19.13 -6.35 -2.69
C ASP A 302 -18.25 -5.35 -3.43
N ALA A 303 -18.53 -4.04 -3.30
CA ALA A 303 -17.67 -3.01 -3.88
C ALA A 303 -16.24 -3.07 -3.34
N VAL A 304 -16.05 -3.47 -2.07
CA VAL A 304 -14.71 -3.63 -1.48
C VAL A 304 -13.98 -4.83 -2.07
N ARG A 305 -14.70 -5.91 -2.36
CA ARG A 305 -14.11 -7.12 -2.96
C ARG A 305 -13.78 -6.91 -4.42
N ASP A 306 -14.67 -6.23 -5.14
CA ASP A 306 -14.62 -6.21 -6.59
C ASP A 306 -13.96 -4.94 -7.16
N ILE A 307 -14.10 -3.77 -6.53
CA ILE A 307 -13.72 -2.48 -7.14
C ILE A 307 -12.76 -1.67 -6.27
N GLU A 308 -13.10 -1.45 -5.01
CA GLU A 308 -12.37 -0.53 -4.13
C GLU A 308 -11.11 -1.16 -3.53
N GLY A 309 -11.17 -2.42 -3.12
CA GLY A 309 -10.09 -3.02 -2.33
C GLY A 309 -10.07 -2.53 -0.89
N TRP A 310 -9.09 -3.02 -0.13
CA TRP A 310 -8.97 -2.72 1.29
C TRP A 310 -7.51 -2.70 1.74
N MET A 311 -7.17 -1.82 2.68
CA MET A 311 -5.84 -1.76 3.28
C MET A 311 -5.61 -3.01 4.14
N PHE A 312 -4.55 -3.75 3.87
CA PHE A 312 -4.21 -4.95 4.61
C PHE A 312 -3.94 -4.63 6.09
N GLY A 313 -4.65 -5.31 6.98
CA GLY A 313 -4.58 -5.07 8.43
C GLY A 313 -5.52 -3.99 8.96
N ARG A 314 -6.17 -3.22 8.08
CA ARG A 314 -7.22 -2.29 8.51
C ARG A 314 -8.45 -3.10 8.93
N ARG A 315 -8.94 -2.84 10.14
CA ARG A 315 -10.20 -3.44 10.60
C ARG A 315 -11.39 -2.75 9.93
N PRO A 316 -12.42 -3.49 9.50
CA PRO A 316 -13.69 -2.87 9.15
C PRO A 316 -14.25 -2.14 10.38
N ASP A 317 -14.79 -0.96 10.18
CA ASP A 317 -15.44 -0.22 11.26
C ASP A 317 -16.61 -1.08 11.80
N GLN A 318 -16.64 -1.28 13.12
CA GLN A 318 -17.68 -2.07 13.80
C GLN A 318 -19.04 -1.33 13.86
N GLU A 319 -19.12 -0.09 13.37
CA GLU A 319 -20.35 0.70 13.32
C GLU A 319 -20.75 0.98 11.86
N GLY A 320 -21.84 0.34 11.43
CA GLY A 320 -22.38 0.49 10.09
C GLY A 320 -22.65 1.94 9.70
N ARG A 321 -22.60 2.21 8.39
CA ARG A 321 -23.12 3.39 7.70
C ARG A 321 -24.28 4.02 8.49
N LYS A 322 -24.02 5.01 9.34
CA LYS A 322 -25.07 5.97 9.73
C LYS A 322 -25.32 6.79 8.48
N GLY A 323 -26.47 6.52 7.86
CA GLY A 323 -26.81 6.93 6.52
C GLY A 323 -26.53 8.39 6.22
N ALA A 324 -26.12 8.61 4.98
CA ALA A 324 -26.35 9.87 4.31
C ALA A 324 -27.84 10.22 4.46
N LYS A 325 -28.10 11.35 5.11
CA LYS A 325 -29.34 12.10 4.94
C LYS A 325 -29.13 13.11 3.83
#